data_AF-A0A1G7MQT8-F1
#
_entry.id   AF-A0A1G7MQT8-F1
#
_cell.length_a   1.000
_cell.length_b   1.000
_cell.length_c   1.000
_cell.angle_alpha   90.00
_cell.angle_beta   90.00
_cell.angle_gamma   90.00
#
_symmetry.space_group_name_H-M   'P 1'
#
loop_
_entity.id
_entity.type
_entity.pdbx_description
1 polymer ?
#
loop_
_entity_poly.entity_id
_entity_poly.type
_entity_poly.pdbx_seq_one_letter_code
_entity_poly.pdbx_strand_id
1 'polypeptide(L)' 'MASEKVVKLGLAAAMVAIVLGVAGYVLVFWHSYQGCQQLEAEAAKNGKPMSCADIKAAAKEASRR' A
#
# COMPACT_ATOMS: atom_id res chain seq x y z
N MET A 1 -40.84 6.29 -3.88
CA MET A 1 -39.78 7.24 -4.33
C MET A 1 -38.60 7.37 -3.37
N ALA A 2 -38.77 7.40 -2.03
CA ALA A 2 -37.63 7.54 -1.09
C ALA A 2 -36.67 6.34 -1.05
N SER A 3 -37.20 5.12 -1.11
CA SER A 3 -36.40 3.88 -1.09
C SER A 3 -35.48 3.77 -2.31
N GLU A 4 -35.94 4.17 -3.50
CA GLU A 4 -35.13 4.08 -4.72
C GLU A 4 -33.96 5.09 -4.74
N LYS A 5 -34.16 6.29 -4.18
CA LYS A 5 -33.09 7.29 -4.04
C LYS A 5 -32.01 6.84 -3.05
N VAL A 6 -32.40 6.26 -1.92
CA VAL A 6 -31.46 5.77 -0.91
C VAL A 6 -30.66 4.58 -1.44
N VAL A 7 -31.30 3.66 -2.16
CA VAL A 7 -30.61 2.52 -2.78
C VAL A 7 -29.62 2.98 -3.85
N LYS A 8 -30.00 3.92 -4.73
CA LYS A 8 -29.08 4.47 -5.74
C LYS A 8 -27.89 5.21 -5.11
N LEU A 9 -28.12 6.00 -4.06
CA LEU A 9 -27.05 6.70 -3.34
C LEU A 9 -26.12 5.72 -2.60
N GLY A 10 -26.69 4.71 -1.95
CA GLY A 10 -25.92 3.67 -1.27
C GLY A 10 -25.05 2.86 -2.23
N LEU A 11 -25.59 2.49 -3.39
CA LEU A 11 -24.85 1.76 -4.41
C LEU A 11 -23.69 2.60 -4.99
N ALA A 12 -23.94 3.90 -5.26
CA ALA A 12 -22.92 4.81 -5.73
C ALA A 12 -21.80 5.00 -4.70
N ALA A 13 -22.14 5.18 -3.42
CA ALA A 13 -21.17 5.29 -2.34
C ALA A 13 -20.35 4.00 -2.19
N ALA A 14 -20.97 2.83 -2.31
CA ALA A 14 -20.28 1.54 -2.25
C ALA A 14 -19.27 1.38 -3.40
N MET A 15 -19.63 1.77 -4.63
CA MET A 15 -18.69 1.74 -5.76
C MET A 15 -17.49 2.66 -5.53
N VAL A 16 -17.72 3.88 -5.03
CA VAL A 16 -16.64 4.84 -4.72
C VAL A 16 -15.73 4.29 -3.62
N ALA A 17 -16.28 3.69 -2.57
CA ALA A 17 -15.49 3.10 -1.50
C ALA A 17 -14.59 1.96 -1.98
N ILE A 18 -15.07 1.11 -2.90
CA ILE A 18 -14.26 0.04 -3.49
C ILE A 18 -13.08 0.63 -4.29
N VAL A 19 -13.34 1.62 -5.15
CA VAL A 19 -12.29 2.26 -5.96
C VAL A 19 -11.24 2.92 -5.10
N LEU A 20 -11.65 3.68 -4.07
CA LEU A 20 -10.73 4.31 -3.12
C LEU A 20 -9.95 3.29 -2.30
N GLY A 21 -10.57 2.16 -1.92
CA GLY A 21 -9.89 1.07 -1.22
C GLY A 21 -8.77 0.44 -2.06
N VAL A 22 -9.04 0.17 -3.34
CA VAL A 22 -8.02 -0.37 -4.28
C VAL A 22 -6.91 0.65 -4.52
N ALA A 23 -7.27 1.92 -4.77
CA ALA A 23 -6.28 2.98 -4.99
C ALA A 23 -5.39 3.19 -3.76
N GLY A 24 -5.98 3.18 -2.56
CA GLY A 24 -5.24 3.26 -1.29
C GLY A 24 -4.30 2.07 -1.10
N TYR A 25 -4.76 0.84 -1.38
CA TYR A 25 -3.91 -0.35 -1.29
C TYR A 25 -2.71 -0.27 -2.25
N VAL A 26 -2.93 0.12 -3.49
CA VAL A 26 -1.87 0.29 -4.50
C VAL A 26 -0.89 1.39 -4.07
N LEU A 27 -1.37 2.53 -3.58
CA LEU A 27 -0.51 3.62 -3.09
C LEU A 27 0.37 3.18 -1.91
N VAL A 28 -0.19 2.47 -0.92
CA VAL A 28 0.57 1.93 0.21
C VAL A 28 1.63 0.93 -0.26
N PHE A 29 1.29 0.08 -1.22
CA PHE A 29 2.23 -0.88 -1.80
C PHE A 29 3.33 -0.18 -2.60
N TRP A 30 2.99 0.87 -3.35
CA TRP A 30 3.94 1.67 -4.12
C TRP A 30 4.91 2.42 -3.21
N HIS A 31 4.41 3.04 -2.15
CA HIS A 31 5.23 3.74 -1.16
C HIS A 31 6.17 2.78 -0.43
N SER A 32 5.69 1.57 -0.13
CA SER A 32 6.52 0.49 0.43
C SER A 32 7.61 0.02 -0.55
N TYR A 33 7.33 0.04 -1.85
CA TYR A 33 8.32 -0.31 -2.89
C TYR A 33 9.37 0.79 -3.11
N GLN A 34 8.95 2.06 -3.17
CA GLN A 34 9.86 3.19 -3.30
C GLN A 34 10.76 3.36 -2.07
N GLY A 35 10.22 3.15 -0.86
CA GLY A 35 11.04 3.15 0.35
C GLY A 35 12.12 2.08 0.32
N CYS A 36 11.81 0.91 -0.24
CA CYS A 36 12.74 -0.19 -0.36
C CYS A 36 13.89 0.11 -1.34
N GLN A 37 13.61 0.75 -2.49
CA GLN A 37 14.67 1.19 -3.42
C GLN A 37 15.54 2.31 -2.85
N GLN A 38 14.97 3.25 -2.08
CA GLN A 38 15.76 4.23 -1.32
C GLN A 38 16.70 3.53 -0.35
N LEU A 39 16.20 2.55 0.42
CA LEU A 39 17.01 1.77 1.36
C LEU A 39 18.06 0.90 0.66
N GLU A 40 17.77 0.31 -0.50
CA GLU A 40 18.76 -0.39 -1.32
C GLU A 40 19.85 0.57 -1.83
N ALA A 41 19.48 1.74 -2.33
CA ALA A 41 20.42 2.75 -2.80
C ALA A 41 21.30 3.29 -1.65
N GLU A 42 20.74 3.44 -0.46
CA GLU A 42 21.45 3.90 0.74
C GLU A 42 22.33 2.80 1.36
N ALA A 43 21.89 1.55 1.31
CA ALA A 43 22.66 0.37 1.73
C ALA A 43 23.81 0.06 0.77
N ALA A 44 23.60 0.23 -0.54
CA ALA A 44 24.65 0.17 -1.55
C ALA A 44 25.72 1.27 -1.33
N LYS A 45 25.30 2.49 -0.97
CA LYS A 45 26.22 3.58 -0.60
C LYS A 45 27.00 3.32 0.69
N ASN A 46 26.39 2.64 1.67
CA ASN A 46 27.03 2.26 2.93
C ASN A 46 27.85 0.95 2.84
N GLY A 47 28.12 0.44 1.63
CA GLY A 47 28.98 -0.73 1.41
C GLY A 47 28.35 -2.06 1.78
N LYS A 48 27.03 -2.11 1.98
CA LYS A 48 26.31 -3.29 2.43
C LYS A 48 25.07 -3.51 1.55
N PRO A 49 25.24 -3.98 0.30
CA PRO A 49 24.13 -4.18 -0.61
C PRO A 49 23.22 -5.28 -0.05
N MET A 50 22.04 -4.90 0.46
CA MET A 50 20.97 -5.83 0.77
C MET A 50 19.93 -5.75 -0.34
N SER A 51 19.36 -6.89 -0.72
CA SER A 51 18.26 -6.88 -1.68
C SER A 51 16.99 -6.36 -1.01
N CYS A 52 16.12 -5.73 -1.78
CA CYS A 52 14.83 -5.26 -1.29
C CYS A 52 13.98 -6.42 -0.73
N ALA A 53 14.20 -7.67 -1.17
CA ALA A 53 13.57 -8.85 -0.58
C ALA A 53 13.99 -9.05 0.89
N ASP A 54 15.27 -8.87 1.21
CA ASP A 54 15.81 -9.01 2.58
C ASP A 54 15.33 -7.88 3.49
N ILE A 55 15.28 -6.65 2.98
CA ILE A 55 14.77 -5.48 3.72
C ILE A 55 13.28 -5.64 4.04
N LYS A 56 12.50 -6.14 3.07
CA LYS A 56 11.07 -6.40 3.24
C LYS A 56 10.80 -7.59 4.18
N ALA A 57 11.67 -8.60 4.16
CA ALA A 57 11.62 -9.71 5.10
C ALA A 57 11.90 -9.24 6.54
N ALA A 58 12.96 -8.44 6.74
CA ALA A 58 13.31 -7.87 8.03
C ALA A 58 12.23 -6.92 8.58
N ALA A 59 11.63 -6.07 7.73
CA ALA A 59 10.53 -5.18 8.12
C ALA A 59 9.25 -5.96 8.46
N LYS A 60 8.95 -7.03 7.72
CA LYS A 60 7.83 -7.93 8.01
C LYS A 60 8.03 -8.68 9.34
N GLU A 61 9.27 -9.04 9.66
CA GLU A 61 9.63 -9.69 10.92
C GLU A 61 9.61 -8.70 12.10
N ALA A 62 10.02 -7.45 11.87
CA ALA A 62 9.90 -6.36 12.84
C ALA A 62 8.44 -5.95 13.11
N SER A 63 7.56 -5.97 12.10
CA SER A 63 6.13 -5.71 12.27
C SER A 63 5.36 -6.87 12.92
N ARG A 64 6.00 -8.04 13.08
CA ARG A 64 5.41 -9.23 13.72
C ARG A 64 5.78 -9.36 15.20
N ARG A 65 6.75 -8.57 15.69
CA ARG A 65 7.07 -8.43 17.12
C ARG A 65 6.22 -7.31 17.73
#